data_AF-A0A4Z2DXH7-F1
#
_entry.id   AF-A0A4Z2DXH7-F1
#
_cell.length_a   1.000
_cell.length_b   1.000
_cell.length_c   1.000
_cell.angle_alpha   90.00
_cell.angle_beta   90.00
_cell.angle_gamma   90.00
#
_symmetry.space_group_name_H-M   'P 1'
#
loop_
_entity.id
_entity.type
_entity.pdbx_description
1 polymer ?
#
loop_
_entity_poly.entity_id
_entity_poly.type
_entity_poly.pdbx_seq_one_letter_code
_entity_poly.pdbx_strand_id
1 'polypeptide(L)'
;MANDRMLLFQGCLSVLGGVLLHLTFGYFYTISNMIPYIMDYLRTYVNPNLSDKDAIWLSALGFCTQGFSMPAGGLVAKKLGFRIVVATSCIFLSGSVFATYFTIQKTFIGVVITYSLTMGIGMGFAYSVVFAIATTWFPEKRGLIVGIIVSGFGLGALVFSPIQTALINPTNIKVDNVTRHFTDVELLGRVPRTLLILGGILLGIQIIGFILLRPRPNAKQPNITQKIQALNDVNVAPKQMIRCIDFYLLWLVMFCNIIPITTITSTYKQFGQKYISDDRFLSAVVTISSLFNCGGRIMWGSVADRFSFKLTKIATKPPEAPKERKTIWLFNIQQNLRES
;
A
#
# COMPACT_ATOMS: atom_id res chain seq x y z
N MET A 1 -8.57 16.48 30.64
CA MET A 1 -7.69 15.35 31.03
C MET A 1 -8.28 13.97 30.72
N ALA A 2 -9.38 13.53 31.34
CA ALA A 2 -9.94 12.19 31.06
C ALA A 2 -10.44 12.04 29.60
N ASN A 3 -11.09 13.08 29.08
CA ASN A 3 -11.56 13.11 27.69
C ASN A 3 -10.39 13.12 26.68
N ASP A 4 -9.28 13.78 27.00
CA ASP A 4 -8.09 13.85 26.13
C ASP A 4 -7.36 12.51 26.07
N ARG A 5 -7.25 11.79 27.20
CA ARG A 5 -6.68 10.43 27.22
C ARG A 5 -7.55 9.45 26.43
N MET A 6 -8.87 9.56 26.54
CA MET A 6 -9.80 8.73 25.76
C MET A 6 -9.68 8.99 24.25
N LEU A 7 -9.61 10.26 23.84
CA LEU A 7 -9.39 10.63 22.43
C LEU A 7 -8.03 10.17 21.92
N LEU A 8 -6.97 10.30 22.71
CA LEU A 8 -5.64 9.80 22.35
C LEU A 8 -5.66 8.28 22.14
N PHE A 9 -6.28 7.56 23.07
CA PHE A 9 -6.42 6.10 23.00
C PHE A 9 -7.18 5.67 21.75
N GLN A 10 -8.31 6.31 21.44
CA GLN A 10 -9.07 6.05 20.21
C GLN A 10 -8.27 6.37 18.94
N GLY A 11 -7.46 7.43 18.96
CA GLY A 11 -6.56 7.75 17.87
C GLY A 11 -5.50 6.68 17.65
N CYS A 12 -4.86 6.21 18.71
CA CYS A 12 -3.90 5.11 18.65
C CYS A 12 -4.53 3.81 18.13
N LEU A 13 -5.75 3.47 18.58
CA LEU A 13 -6.50 2.33 18.06
C LEU A 13 -6.82 2.49 16.57
N SER A 14 -7.20 3.68 16.12
CA SER A 14 -7.46 3.93 14.70
C SER A 14 -6.19 3.76 13.84
N VAL A 15 -5.04 4.24 14.32
CA VAL A 15 -3.74 4.02 13.67
C VAL A 15 -3.40 2.53 13.62
N LEU A 16 -3.59 1.80 14.73
CA LEU A 16 -3.41 0.35 14.76
C LEU A 16 -4.32 -0.36 13.75
N GLY A 17 -5.59 0.05 13.65
CA GLY A 17 -6.52 -0.46 12.64
C GLY A 17 -6.01 -0.23 11.22
N GLY A 18 -5.46 0.96 10.95
CA GLY A 18 -4.81 1.28 9.69
C GLY A 18 -3.59 0.39 9.40
N VAL A 19 -2.74 0.16 10.40
CA VAL A 19 -1.57 -0.74 10.31
C VAL A 19 -2.00 -2.16 9.98
N LEU A 20 -3.03 -2.70 10.63
CA LEU A 20 -3.54 -4.05 10.37
C LEU A 20 -4.11 -4.19 8.96
N LEU A 21 -4.88 -3.19 8.48
CA LEU A 21 -5.36 -3.19 7.11
C LEU A 21 -4.19 -3.17 6.11
N HIS A 22 -3.22 -2.29 6.33
CA HIS A 22 -2.03 -2.22 5.49
C HIS A 22 -1.15 -3.46 5.58
N LEU A 23 -1.09 -4.13 6.72
CA LEU A 23 -0.46 -5.44 6.87
C LEU A 23 -1.06 -6.43 5.89
N THR A 24 -2.40 -6.51 5.82
CA THR A 24 -3.07 -7.38 4.84
C THR A 24 -2.87 -6.94 3.40
N PHE A 25 -2.81 -5.63 3.11
CA PHE A 25 -2.45 -5.15 1.77
C PHE A 25 -1.01 -5.53 1.40
N GLY A 26 -0.12 -5.56 2.39
CA GLY A 26 1.26 -6.03 2.27
C GLY A 26 1.38 -7.51 1.94
N TYR A 27 0.29 -8.30 2.06
CA TYR A 27 0.23 -9.67 1.51
C TYR A 27 0.60 -9.67 0.02
N PHE A 28 0.28 -8.61 -0.72
CA PHE A 28 0.62 -8.51 -2.14
C PHE A 28 2.14 -8.64 -2.39
N TYR A 29 3.01 -8.20 -1.47
CA TYR A 29 4.46 -8.38 -1.60
C TYR A 29 4.91 -9.85 -1.51
N THR A 30 4.04 -10.73 -1.02
CA THR A 30 4.31 -12.17 -1.00
C THR A 30 3.97 -12.88 -2.29
N ILE A 31 3.44 -12.16 -3.30
CA ILE A 31 3.13 -12.73 -4.61
C ILE A 31 4.35 -13.43 -5.22
N SER A 32 5.55 -12.85 -5.07
CA SER A 32 6.80 -13.43 -5.53
C SER A 32 7.24 -14.66 -4.75
N ASN A 33 6.83 -14.81 -3.49
CA ASN A 33 7.01 -16.06 -2.74
C ASN A 33 6.07 -17.17 -3.24
N MET A 34 4.84 -16.79 -3.60
CA MET A 34 3.78 -17.69 -4.05
C MET A 34 3.88 -18.08 -5.54
N ILE A 35 4.49 -17.24 -6.38
CA ILE A 35 4.59 -17.45 -7.83
C ILE A 35 5.20 -18.82 -8.17
N PRO A 36 6.36 -19.23 -7.63
CA PRO A 36 6.91 -20.55 -7.94
C PRO A 36 5.94 -21.69 -7.62
N TYR A 37 5.30 -21.63 -6.45
CA TYR A 37 4.32 -22.63 -6.02
C TYR A 37 3.08 -22.68 -6.91
N ILE A 38 2.53 -21.53 -7.30
CA ILE A 38 1.36 -21.43 -8.16
C ILE A 38 1.69 -21.89 -9.59
N MET A 39 2.82 -21.46 -10.15
CA MET A 39 3.22 -21.79 -11.51
C MET A 39 3.53 -23.27 -11.66
N ASP A 40 4.26 -23.85 -10.71
CA ASP A 40 4.61 -25.28 -10.74
C ASP A 40 3.36 -26.16 -10.53
N TYR A 41 2.43 -25.73 -9.66
CA TYR A 41 1.14 -26.40 -9.52
C TYR A 41 0.35 -26.39 -10.83
N LEU A 42 0.22 -25.22 -11.46
CA LEU A 42 -0.52 -25.09 -12.72
C LEU A 42 0.12 -25.89 -13.84
N ARG A 43 1.45 -25.95 -13.89
CA ARG A 43 2.17 -26.74 -14.89
C ARG A 43 1.89 -28.24 -14.73
N THR A 44 1.95 -28.74 -13.51
CA THR A 44 1.76 -30.17 -13.23
C THR A 44 0.31 -30.61 -13.44
N TYR A 45 -0.68 -29.82 -13.02
CA TYR A 45 -2.08 -30.28 -12.96
C TYR A 45 -3.02 -29.67 -14.00
N VAL A 46 -2.66 -28.56 -14.65
CA VAL A 46 -3.61 -27.81 -15.50
C VAL A 46 -3.09 -27.61 -16.92
N ASN A 47 -1.88 -27.07 -17.08
CA ASN A 47 -1.31 -26.77 -18.39
C ASN A 47 0.21 -27.03 -18.41
N PRO A 48 0.65 -28.19 -18.92
CA PRO A 48 2.08 -28.53 -19.04
C PRO A 48 2.91 -27.55 -19.89
N ASN A 49 2.28 -26.81 -20.81
CA ASN A 49 2.95 -25.88 -21.72
C ASN A 49 3.12 -24.47 -21.14
N LEU A 50 2.82 -24.25 -19.85
CA LEU A 50 2.90 -22.94 -19.21
C LEU A 50 4.36 -22.45 -19.10
N SER A 51 4.64 -21.27 -19.65
CA SER A 51 5.99 -20.70 -19.66
C SER A 51 6.30 -19.97 -18.35
N ASP A 52 7.56 -20.00 -17.92
CA ASP A 52 8.03 -19.19 -16.78
C ASP A 52 7.81 -17.69 -16.99
N LYS A 53 7.83 -17.25 -18.25
CA LYS A 53 7.61 -15.84 -18.63
C LYS A 53 6.19 -15.38 -18.28
N ASP A 54 5.23 -16.29 -18.26
CA ASP A 54 3.83 -15.95 -17.99
C ASP A 54 3.62 -15.51 -16.54
N ALA A 55 4.49 -15.95 -15.61
CA ALA A 55 4.44 -15.57 -14.20
C ALA A 55 4.48 -14.04 -13.97
N ILE A 56 5.11 -13.29 -14.88
CA ILE A 56 5.23 -11.83 -14.79
C ILE A 56 3.83 -11.18 -14.79
N TRP A 57 2.86 -11.76 -15.50
CA TRP A 57 1.49 -11.24 -15.57
C TRP A 57 0.80 -11.25 -14.21
N LEU A 58 1.15 -12.17 -13.31
CA LEU A 58 0.57 -12.22 -11.97
C LEU A 58 0.92 -10.97 -11.14
N SER A 59 2.14 -10.45 -11.27
CA SER A 59 2.54 -9.23 -10.56
C SER A 59 2.14 -7.96 -11.32
N ALA A 60 2.37 -7.93 -12.63
CA ALA A 60 2.16 -6.74 -13.47
C ALA A 60 0.69 -6.29 -13.45
N LEU A 61 -0.25 -7.23 -13.64
CA LEU A 61 -1.67 -6.90 -13.68
C LEU A 61 -2.20 -6.49 -12.31
N GLY A 62 -1.67 -7.05 -11.22
CA GLY A 62 -2.06 -6.65 -9.87
C GLY A 62 -1.64 -5.23 -9.50
N PHE A 63 -0.41 -4.81 -9.85
CA PHE A 63 0.01 -3.41 -9.67
C PHE A 63 -0.73 -2.46 -10.60
N CYS A 64 -1.03 -2.89 -11.83
CA CYS A 64 -1.82 -2.11 -12.78
C CYS A 64 -3.22 -1.83 -12.22
N THR A 65 -3.95 -2.86 -11.77
CA THR A 65 -5.29 -2.68 -11.21
C THR A 65 -5.28 -1.89 -9.90
N GLN A 66 -4.25 -2.02 -9.07
CA GLN A 66 -4.06 -1.16 -7.90
C GLN A 66 -4.00 0.33 -8.30
N GLY A 67 -3.19 0.65 -9.31
CA GLY A 67 -3.00 2.02 -9.79
C GLY A 67 -4.30 2.69 -10.21
N PHE A 68 -5.16 1.97 -10.95
CA PHE A 68 -6.48 2.47 -11.36
C PHE A 68 -7.51 2.48 -10.23
N SER A 69 -7.46 1.51 -9.33
CA SER A 69 -8.42 1.39 -8.23
C SER A 69 -8.22 2.47 -7.16
N MET A 70 -6.99 2.94 -6.96
CA MET A 70 -6.68 3.88 -5.88
C MET A 70 -7.35 5.26 -6.01
N PRO A 71 -7.35 5.92 -7.19
CA PRO A 71 -8.16 7.13 -7.39
C PRO A 71 -9.67 6.86 -7.27
N ALA A 72 -10.14 5.72 -7.80
CA ALA A 72 -11.56 5.34 -7.74
C ALA A 72 -12.05 5.23 -6.29
N GLY A 73 -11.28 4.58 -5.42
CA GLY A 73 -11.56 4.47 -3.99
C GLY A 73 -11.65 5.83 -3.28
N GLY A 74 -10.75 6.76 -3.59
CA GLY A 74 -10.79 8.12 -3.06
C GLY A 74 -12.03 8.90 -3.50
N LEU A 75 -12.48 8.74 -4.75
CA LEU A 75 -13.72 9.37 -5.26
C LEU A 75 -14.97 8.79 -4.60
N VAL A 76 -15.03 7.47 -4.43
CA VAL A 76 -16.15 6.79 -3.78
C VAL A 76 -16.21 7.14 -2.30
N ALA A 77 -15.07 7.25 -1.61
CA ALA A 77 -15.01 7.64 -0.21
C ALA A 77 -15.61 9.04 0.03
N LYS A 78 -15.48 9.97 -0.93
CA LYS A 78 -16.10 11.30 -0.84
C LYS A 78 -17.62 11.26 -0.94
N LYS A 79 -18.20 10.30 -1.68
CA LYS A 79 -19.65 10.20 -1.91
C LYS A 79 -20.36 9.29 -0.92
N LEU A 80 -19.79 8.11 -0.66
CA LEU A 80 -20.41 7.02 0.12
C LEU A 80 -19.77 6.85 1.51
N GLY A 81 -18.72 7.60 1.81
CA GLY A 81 -17.98 7.51 3.06
C GLY A 81 -16.92 6.40 3.06
N PHE A 82 -16.00 6.48 4.03
CA PHE A 82 -14.84 5.60 4.07
C PHE A 82 -15.17 4.14 4.41
N ARG A 83 -16.20 3.89 5.23
CA ARG A 83 -16.52 2.53 5.69
C ARG A 83 -16.89 1.60 4.55
N ILE A 84 -17.68 2.07 3.59
CA ILE A 84 -18.06 1.28 2.42
C ILE A 84 -16.81 0.93 1.61
N VAL A 85 -15.91 1.90 1.41
CA VAL A 85 -14.66 1.70 0.66
C VAL A 85 -13.72 0.70 1.34
N VAL A 86 -13.56 0.77 2.65
CA VAL A 86 -12.70 -0.18 3.37
C VAL A 86 -13.34 -1.58 3.40
N ALA A 87 -14.67 -1.68 3.58
CA ALA A 87 -15.36 -2.96 3.57
C ALA A 87 -15.27 -3.64 2.20
N THR A 88 -15.51 -2.92 1.10
CA THR A 88 -15.36 -3.48 -0.25
C THR A 88 -13.92 -3.88 -0.51
N SER A 89 -12.94 -3.06 -0.13
CA SER A 89 -11.51 -3.40 -0.24
C SER A 89 -11.17 -4.73 0.45
N CYS A 90 -11.65 -4.94 1.67
CA CYS A 90 -11.42 -6.19 2.43
C CYS A 90 -12.08 -7.39 1.74
N ILE A 91 -13.32 -7.24 1.26
CA ILE A 91 -14.04 -8.29 0.53
C ILE A 91 -13.30 -8.65 -0.76
N PHE A 92 -12.85 -7.68 -1.54
CA PHE A 92 -12.12 -7.92 -2.78
C PHE A 92 -10.74 -8.57 -2.50
N LEU A 93 -10.01 -8.12 -1.49
CA LEU A 93 -8.70 -8.68 -1.15
C LEU A 93 -8.82 -10.12 -0.60
N SER A 94 -9.58 -10.35 0.46
CA SER A 94 -9.72 -11.71 1.00
C SER A 94 -10.49 -12.62 0.05
N GLY A 95 -11.53 -12.10 -0.59
CA GLY A 95 -12.29 -12.79 -1.63
C GLY A 95 -11.45 -13.19 -2.83
N SER A 96 -10.46 -12.38 -3.24
CA SER A 96 -9.53 -12.78 -4.30
C SER A 96 -8.76 -14.05 -3.95
N VAL A 97 -8.19 -14.12 -2.75
CA VAL A 97 -7.39 -15.27 -2.30
C VAL A 97 -8.28 -16.52 -2.16
N PHE A 98 -9.49 -16.38 -1.63
CA PHE A 98 -10.47 -17.47 -1.60
C PHE A 98 -10.90 -17.91 -3.00
N ALA A 99 -11.17 -16.98 -3.90
CA ALA A 99 -11.58 -17.28 -5.28
C ALA A 99 -10.46 -18.00 -6.05
N THR A 100 -9.19 -17.69 -5.76
CA THR A 100 -8.03 -18.36 -6.37
C THR A 100 -7.99 -19.85 -6.08
N TYR A 101 -8.53 -20.32 -4.95
CA TYR A 101 -8.68 -21.76 -4.68
C TYR A 101 -9.43 -22.49 -5.79
N PHE A 102 -10.49 -21.88 -6.34
CA PHE A 102 -11.29 -22.50 -7.39
C PHE A 102 -10.62 -22.38 -8.76
N THR A 103 -10.01 -21.22 -9.05
CA THR A 103 -9.46 -20.95 -10.38
C THR A 103 -8.11 -21.63 -10.63
N ILE A 104 -7.29 -21.81 -9.59
CA ILE A 104 -6.00 -22.50 -9.70
C ILE A 104 -6.13 -23.95 -10.16
N GLN A 105 -7.29 -24.58 -9.91
CA GLN A 105 -7.58 -25.95 -10.34
C GLN A 105 -8.12 -26.04 -11.78
N LYS A 106 -8.30 -24.90 -12.47
CA LYS A 106 -9.01 -24.83 -13.76
C LYS A 106 -8.18 -24.16 -14.85
N THR A 107 -7.63 -22.98 -14.61
CA THR A 107 -6.93 -22.21 -15.65
C THR A 107 -6.02 -21.12 -15.08
N PHE A 108 -4.88 -20.89 -15.73
CA PHE A 108 -3.98 -19.79 -15.42
C PHE A 108 -4.66 -18.42 -15.54
N ILE A 109 -5.50 -18.20 -16.56
CA ILE A 109 -6.20 -16.92 -16.77
C ILE A 109 -7.14 -16.62 -15.59
N GLY A 110 -7.82 -17.65 -15.07
CA GLY A 110 -8.65 -17.52 -13.88
C GLY A 110 -7.85 -17.13 -12.64
N VAL A 111 -6.64 -17.66 -12.48
CA VAL A 111 -5.72 -17.25 -11.41
C VAL A 111 -5.31 -15.80 -11.58
N VAL A 112 -4.95 -15.37 -12.79
CA VAL A 112 -4.61 -13.96 -13.06
C VAL A 112 -5.78 -13.03 -12.69
N ILE A 113 -7.02 -13.37 -13.09
CA ILE A 113 -8.20 -12.57 -12.76
C ILE A 113 -8.42 -12.49 -11.24
N THR A 114 -8.45 -13.64 -10.57
CA THR A 114 -8.75 -13.70 -9.14
C THR A 114 -7.58 -13.20 -8.30
N TYR A 115 -6.40 -13.80 -8.43
CA TYR A 115 -5.26 -13.55 -7.57
C TYR A 115 -4.56 -12.21 -7.85
N SER A 116 -4.62 -11.70 -9.09
CA SER A 116 -3.94 -10.46 -9.45
C SER A 116 -4.89 -9.29 -9.61
N LEU A 117 -5.86 -9.38 -10.53
CA LEU A 117 -6.72 -8.24 -10.84
C LEU A 117 -7.62 -7.89 -9.64
N THR A 118 -8.38 -8.86 -9.12
CA THR A 118 -9.29 -8.65 -7.99
C THR A 118 -8.54 -8.25 -6.71
N MET A 119 -7.40 -8.88 -6.44
CA MET A 119 -6.55 -8.52 -5.30
C MET A 119 -6.03 -7.08 -5.42
N GLY A 120 -5.53 -6.68 -6.60
CA GLY A 120 -5.06 -5.32 -6.86
C GLY A 120 -6.18 -4.28 -6.73
N ILE A 121 -7.41 -4.60 -7.17
CA ILE A 121 -8.59 -3.75 -6.93
C ILE A 121 -8.80 -3.59 -5.42
N GLY A 122 -8.86 -4.69 -4.68
CA GLY A 122 -9.07 -4.68 -3.23
C GLY A 122 -8.02 -3.83 -2.51
N MET A 123 -6.74 -4.08 -2.77
CA MET A 123 -5.64 -3.30 -2.20
C MET A 123 -5.74 -1.81 -2.55
N GLY A 124 -5.92 -1.45 -3.83
CA GLY A 124 -5.93 -0.06 -4.27
C GLY A 124 -7.10 0.74 -3.70
N PHE A 125 -8.28 0.14 -3.60
CA PHE A 125 -9.52 0.85 -3.31
C PHE A 125 -9.51 1.55 -1.93
N ALA A 126 -8.93 0.94 -0.89
CA ALA A 126 -8.86 1.55 0.43
C ALA A 126 -7.48 2.14 0.80
N TYR A 127 -6.44 1.91 0.00
CA TYR A 127 -5.06 2.28 0.32
C TYR A 127 -4.92 3.73 0.78
N SER A 128 -5.33 4.68 -0.06
CA SER A 128 -5.25 6.12 0.23
C SER A 128 -6.26 6.59 1.28
N VAL A 129 -7.42 5.92 1.36
CA VAL A 129 -8.53 6.29 2.25
C VAL A 129 -8.17 6.01 3.71
N VAL A 130 -7.48 4.90 3.99
CA VAL A 130 -7.04 4.55 5.35
C VAL A 130 -6.10 5.61 5.91
N PHE A 131 -5.14 6.13 5.12
CA PHE A 131 -4.27 7.23 5.55
C PHE A 131 -5.06 8.50 5.84
N ALA A 132 -5.99 8.85 4.95
CA ALA A 132 -6.79 10.06 5.10
C ALA A 132 -7.59 10.05 6.41
N ILE A 133 -8.11 8.89 6.82
CA ILE A 133 -8.83 8.76 8.09
C ILE A 133 -7.88 8.79 9.29
N ALA A 134 -6.80 8.02 9.29
CA ALA A 134 -5.92 7.94 10.45
C ALA A 134 -5.17 9.24 10.74
N THR A 135 -4.78 9.99 9.70
CA THR A 135 -4.12 11.30 9.84
C THR A 135 -5.02 12.39 10.41
N THR A 136 -6.34 12.19 10.46
CA THR A 136 -7.28 13.14 11.12
C THR A 136 -7.10 13.17 12.64
N TRP A 137 -6.55 12.11 13.23
CA TRP A 137 -6.27 12.05 14.67
C TRP A 137 -5.04 12.84 15.08
N PHE A 138 -3.99 12.82 14.24
CA PHE A 138 -2.69 13.43 14.53
C PHE A 138 -2.25 14.38 13.40
N PRO A 139 -2.87 15.57 13.28
CA PRO A 139 -2.59 16.52 12.20
C PRO A 139 -1.18 17.12 12.24
N GLU A 140 -0.53 17.13 13.42
CA GLU A 140 0.85 17.64 13.58
C GLU A 140 1.92 16.61 13.25
N LYS A 141 1.56 15.33 13.11
CA LYS A 141 2.50 14.21 12.89
C LYS A 141 2.05 13.35 11.71
N ARG A 142 1.57 14.00 10.64
CA ARG A 142 0.95 13.31 9.50
C ARG A 142 1.93 12.36 8.81
N GLY A 143 3.16 12.80 8.58
CA GLY A 143 4.22 12.00 7.97
C GLY A 143 4.56 10.78 8.80
N LEU A 144 4.69 10.91 10.13
CA LEU A 144 4.91 9.80 11.04
C LEU A 144 3.73 8.80 11.02
N ILE A 145 2.48 9.27 11.10
CA ILE A 145 1.32 8.37 11.07
C ILE A 145 1.22 7.62 9.74
N VAL A 146 1.42 8.31 8.62
CA VAL A 146 1.51 7.65 7.31
C VAL A 146 2.65 6.64 7.32
N GLY A 147 3.83 7.00 7.80
CA GLY A 147 4.98 6.10 7.92
C GLY A 147 4.68 4.83 8.72
N ILE A 148 4.03 4.96 9.88
CA ILE A 148 3.61 3.83 10.74
C ILE A 148 2.60 2.93 10.01
N ILE A 149 1.58 3.50 9.36
CA ILE A 149 0.57 2.70 8.67
C ILE A 149 1.18 1.98 7.46
N VAL A 150 1.97 2.71 6.67
CA VAL A 150 2.69 2.19 5.51
C VAL A 150 3.69 1.12 5.95
N SER A 151 4.26 1.20 7.16
CA SER A 151 5.15 0.15 7.69
C SER A 151 4.43 -1.19 7.85
N GLY A 152 3.13 -1.18 8.19
CA GLY A 152 2.27 -2.36 8.16
C GLY A 152 2.34 -3.09 6.82
N PHE A 153 2.27 -2.35 5.70
CA PHE A 153 2.41 -2.93 4.37
C PHE A 153 3.78 -3.57 4.13
N GLY A 154 4.86 -2.96 4.63
CA GLY A 154 6.20 -3.57 4.59
C GLY A 154 6.31 -4.84 5.43
N LEU A 155 5.63 -4.88 6.58
CA LEU A 155 5.56 -6.06 7.46
C LEU A 155 4.78 -7.23 6.85
N GLY A 156 3.97 -7.00 5.82
CA GLY A 156 3.17 -8.05 5.19
C GLY A 156 4.02 -9.23 4.72
N ALA A 157 5.11 -8.97 3.99
CA ALA A 157 6.01 -10.04 3.56
C ALA A 157 6.81 -10.68 4.71
N LEU A 158 7.14 -9.91 5.75
CA LEU A 158 7.77 -10.44 6.96
C LEU A 158 6.88 -11.47 7.66
N VAL A 159 5.57 -11.21 7.74
CA VAL A 159 4.61 -12.09 8.42
C VAL A 159 4.17 -13.23 7.53
N PHE A 160 3.75 -12.94 6.29
CA PHE A 160 3.06 -13.92 5.46
C PHE A 160 4.00 -14.85 4.68
N SER A 161 5.21 -14.43 4.31
CA SER A 161 6.12 -15.30 3.54
C SER A 161 6.58 -16.53 4.33
N PRO A 162 7.00 -16.42 5.61
CA PRO A 162 7.33 -17.60 6.41
C PRO A 162 6.11 -18.50 6.64
N ILE A 163 4.92 -17.92 6.86
CA ILE A 163 3.67 -18.69 7.03
C ILE A 163 3.37 -19.49 5.75
N GLN A 164 3.47 -18.87 4.58
CA GLN A 164 3.28 -19.54 3.28
C GLN A 164 4.26 -20.69 3.09
N THR A 165 5.56 -20.45 3.31
CA THR A 165 6.59 -21.48 3.16
C THR A 165 6.38 -22.61 4.17
N ALA A 166 6.00 -22.32 5.41
CA ALA A 166 5.72 -23.34 6.42
C ALA A 166 4.48 -24.18 6.09
N LEU A 167 3.45 -23.59 5.48
CA LEU A 167 2.23 -24.31 5.08
C LEU A 167 2.43 -25.17 3.83
N ILE A 168 3.18 -24.67 2.85
CA ILE A 168 3.38 -25.36 1.55
C ILE A 168 4.56 -26.32 1.63
N ASN A 169 5.71 -25.85 2.13
CA ASN A 169 6.99 -26.56 2.14
C ASN A 169 7.59 -26.69 3.57
N PRO A 170 6.90 -27.33 4.53
CA PRO A 170 7.37 -27.49 5.91
C PRO A 170 8.70 -28.24 6.01
N THR A 171 8.97 -29.19 5.12
CA THR A 171 10.19 -30.02 5.11
C THR A 171 11.34 -29.41 4.31
N ASN A 172 11.15 -28.21 3.73
CA ASN A 172 12.14 -27.53 2.88
C ASN A 172 12.65 -28.40 1.72
N ILE A 173 11.72 -29.06 1.03
CA ILE A 173 11.96 -29.77 -0.21
C ILE A 173 12.61 -28.80 -1.18
N LYS A 174 13.77 -29.19 -1.73
CA LYS A 174 14.53 -28.39 -2.67
C LYS A 174 13.91 -28.49 -4.05
N VAL A 175 14.07 -27.43 -4.84
CA VAL A 175 13.74 -27.47 -6.27
C VAL A 175 14.62 -28.49 -7.00
N ASP A 176 14.11 -29.05 -8.08
CA ASP A 176 14.86 -29.95 -8.94
C ASP A 176 16.12 -29.25 -9.50
N ASN A 177 17.25 -29.96 -9.55
CA ASN A 177 18.54 -29.36 -9.89
C ASN A 177 18.65 -28.93 -11.37
N VAL A 178 17.87 -29.57 -12.25
CA VAL A 178 17.91 -29.33 -13.70
C VAL A 178 16.86 -28.30 -14.09
N THR A 179 15.62 -28.55 -13.70
CA THR A 179 14.47 -27.74 -14.10
C THR A 179 14.27 -26.53 -13.19
N ARG A 180 14.82 -26.52 -11.98
CA ARG A 180 14.65 -25.45 -10.96
C ARG A 180 13.19 -25.22 -10.56
N HIS A 181 12.35 -26.26 -10.71
CA HIS A 181 10.94 -26.27 -10.34
C HIS A 181 10.67 -27.22 -9.18
N PHE A 182 9.59 -26.98 -8.45
CA PHE A 182 9.04 -27.94 -7.50
C PHE A 182 8.26 -29.02 -8.25
N THR A 183 8.70 -30.28 -8.13
CA THR A 183 8.08 -31.44 -8.78
C THR A 183 7.32 -32.33 -7.80
N ASP A 184 7.46 -32.09 -6.50
CA ASP A 184 6.86 -32.90 -5.45
C ASP A 184 5.32 -32.75 -5.42
N VAL A 185 4.63 -33.88 -5.61
CA VAL A 185 3.17 -33.95 -5.72
C VAL A 185 2.49 -33.53 -4.41
N GLU A 186 3.08 -33.86 -3.25
CA GLU A 186 2.49 -33.54 -1.95
C GLU A 186 2.61 -32.05 -1.63
N LEU A 187 3.77 -31.45 -1.91
CA LEU A 187 4.01 -30.01 -1.79
C LEU A 187 3.04 -29.22 -2.66
N LEU A 188 2.91 -29.58 -3.94
CA LEU A 188 2.00 -28.89 -4.85
C LEU A 188 0.54 -29.08 -4.42
N GLY A 189 0.15 -30.27 -3.95
CA GLY A 189 -1.20 -30.53 -3.42
C GLY A 189 -1.60 -29.64 -2.23
N ARG A 190 -0.64 -29.06 -1.49
CA ARG A 190 -0.90 -28.13 -0.37
C ARG A 190 -1.20 -26.70 -0.81
N VAL A 191 -0.89 -26.32 -2.06
CA VAL A 191 -1.05 -24.94 -2.55
C VAL A 191 -2.50 -24.44 -2.48
N PRO A 192 -3.51 -25.18 -3.00
CA PRO A 192 -4.91 -24.71 -2.93
C PRO A 192 -5.40 -24.55 -1.48
N ARG A 193 -5.10 -25.51 -0.61
CA ARG A 193 -5.49 -25.44 0.81
C ARG A 193 -4.85 -24.25 1.53
N THR A 194 -3.60 -23.92 1.18
CA THR A 194 -2.90 -22.77 1.74
C THR A 194 -3.60 -21.46 1.39
N LEU A 195 -4.14 -21.31 0.18
CA LEU A 195 -4.91 -20.13 -0.21
C LEU A 195 -6.15 -19.94 0.69
N LEU A 196 -6.89 -21.02 1.01
CA LEU A 196 -8.04 -20.93 1.91
C LEU A 196 -7.63 -20.47 3.33
N ILE A 197 -6.55 -21.03 3.87
CA ILE A 197 -6.03 -20.66 5.19
C ILE A 197 -5.60 -19.19 5.21
N LEU A 198 -4.84 -18.75 4.19
CA LEU A 198 -4.38 -17.37 4.07
C LEU A 198 -5.54 -16.40 3.88
N GLY A 199 -6.53 -16.73 3.05
CA GLY A 199 -7.76 -15.94 2.91
C GLY A 199 -8.48 -15.74 4.24
N GLY A 200 -8.56 -16.79 5.07
CA GLY A 200 -9.14 -16.71 6.41
C GLY A 200 -8.34 -15.83 7.37
N ILE A 201 -7.01 -15.96 7.38
CA ILE A 201 -6.13 -15.13 8.21
C ILE A 201 -6.24 -13.65 7.79
N LEU A 202 -6.20 -13.36 6.49
CA LEU A 202 -6.32 -12.00 5.95
C LEU A 202 -7.67 -11.39 6.34
N LEU A 203 -8.77 -12.13 6.17
CA LEU A 203 -10.10 -11.66 6.53
C LEU A 203 -10.21 -11.38 8.04
N GLY A 204 -9.67 -12.25 8.89
CA GLY A 204 -9.66 -12.07 10.33
C GLY A 204 -8.93 -10.78 10.75
N ILE A 205 -7.72 -10.56 10.22
CA ILE A 205 -6.94 -9.34 10.49
C ILE A 205 -7.68 -8.10 9.96
N GLN A 206 -8.31 -8.20 8.78
CA GLN A 206 -9.07 -7.12 8.18
C GLN A 206 -10.30 -6.74 8.99
N ILE A 207 -11.05 -7.70 9.53
CA ILE A 207 -12.22 -7.43 10.38
C ILE A 207 -11.80 -6.64 11.61
N ILE A 208 -10.70 -7.05 12.26
CA ILE A 208 -10.15 -6.32 13.41
C ILE A 208 -9.73 -4.91 12.98
N GLY A 209 -8.96 -4.79 11.90
CA GLY A 209 -8.51 -3.50 11.38
C GLY A 209 -9.67 -2.56 11.03
N PHE A 210 -10.72 -3.09 10.41
CA PHE A 210 -11.94 -2.37 10.04
C PHE A 210 -12.70 -1.83 11.26
N ILE A 211 -12.85 -2.63 12.32
CA ILE A 211 -13.56 -2.23 13.55
C ILE A 211 -12.78 -1.13 14.31
N LEU A 212 -11.45 -1.23 14.30
CA LEU A 212 -10.56 -0.29 14.97
C LEU A 212 -10.42 1.04 14.22
N LEU A 213 -10.45 1.02 12.88
CA LEU A 213 -10.33 2.23 12.07
C LEU A 213 -11.56 3.13 12.24
N ARG A 214 -11.35 4.29 12.87
CA ARG A 214 -12.39 5.28 13.13
C ARG A 214 -11.91 6.68 12.79
N PRO A 215 -12.77 7.56 12.28
CA PRO A 215 -12.46 8.98 12.17
C PRO A 215 -12.53 9.64 13.54
N ARG A 216 -11.85 10.77 13.70
CA ARG A 216 -11.93 11.57 14.92
C ARG A 216 -13.35 12.17 15.06
N PRO A 217 -14.08 12.00 16.19
CA PRO A 217 -15.48 12.41 16.35
C PRO A 217 -15.79 13.88 16.06
N ASN A 218 -14.84 14.77 16.39
CA ASN A 218 -14.93 16.22 16.16
C ASN A 218 -13.91 16.72 15.14
N ALA A 219 -13.32 15.83 14.33
CA ALA A 219 -12.85 16.31 13.04
C ALA A 219 -14.13 16.71 12.33
N LYS A 220 -14.46 18.01 12.35
CA LYS A 220 -15.50 18.58 11.49
C LYS A 220 -15.42 17.77 10.18
N GLN A 221 -16.51 17.10 9.75
CA GLN A 221 -16.74 16.99 8.29
C GLN A 221 -16.29 18.34 7.77
N PRO A 222 -15.32 18.45 6.87
CA PRO A 222 -14.77 19.74 6.55
C PRO A 222 -15.96 20.63 6.16
N ASN A 223 -16.44 21.46 7.09
CA ASN A 223 -17.19 22.64 6.79
C ASN A 223 -16.08 23.49 6.24
N ILE A 224 -15.98 23.44 4.90
CA ILE A 224 -15.02 24.08 4.00
C ILE A 224 -15.06 25.62 4.16
N THR A 225 -15.55 26.16 5.28
CA THR A 225 -15.89 27.57 5.38
C THR A 225 -15.24 28.27 6.57
N GLN A 226 -14.81 27.58 7.64
CA GLN A 226 -14.36 28.30 8.86
C GLN A 226 -12.97 27.94 9.39
N LYS A 227 -12.32 26.90 8.88
CA LYS A 227 -10.87 26.67 9.09
C LYS A 227 -10.04 26.84 7.82
N ILE A 228 -10.68 27.39 6.78
CA ILE A 228 -10.13 27.62 5.44
C ILE A 228 -9.35 28.92 5.34
N GLN A 229 -9.57 29.87 6.26
CA GLN A 229 -8.98 31.20 6.17
C GLN A 229 -7.58 31.33 6.79
N ALA A 230 -7.10 30.30 7.51
CA ALA A 230 -5.80 30.32 8.19
C ALA A 230 -4.75 29.36 7.60
N LEU A 231 -5.11 28.58 6.58
CA LEU A 231 -4.20 27.71 5.81
C LEU A 231 -4.44 27.97 4.32
N ASN A 232 -3.96 29.12 3.84
CA ASN A 232 -3.85 29.46 2.43
C ASN A 232 -2.76 28.62 1.72
N ASP A 233 -2.81 27.29 1.87
CA ASP A 233 -2.06 26.33 1.04
C ASP A 233 -3.05 25.36 0.37
N VAL A 234 -3.82 25.96 -0.55
CA VAL A 234 -4.10 25.43 -1.90
C VAL A 234 -4.59 23.98 -1.95
N ASN A 235 -5.84 23.76 -1.53
CA ASN A 235 -6.57 22.52 -1.85
C ASN A 235 -7.06 22.60 -3.31
N VAL A 236 -6.16 22.35 -4.25
CA VAL A 236 -6.43 22.41 -5.70
C VAL A 236 -7.43 21.32 -6.09
N ALA A 237 -8.44 21.65 -6.89
CA ALA A 237 -9.32 20.62 -7.43
C ALA A 237 -8.51 19.63 -8.29
N PRO A 238 -8.79 18.31 -8.30
CA PRO A 238 -8.01 17.34 -9.08
C PRO A 238 -7.85 17.72 -10.56
N LYS A 239 -8.89 18.35 -11.17
CA LYS A 239 -8.83 18.85 -12.55
C LYS A 239 -7.85 20.01 -12.75
N GLN A 240 -7.65 20.83 -11.73
CA GLN A 240 -6.69 21.94 -11.75
C GLN A 240 -5.26 21.43 -11.50
N MET A 241 -5.06 20.38 -10.68
CA MET A 241 -3.73 19.78 -10.45
C MET A 241 -3.07 19.24 -11.71
N ILE A 242 -3.87 18.68 -12.64
CA ILE A 242 -3.35 18.17 -13.92
C ILE A 242 -2.74 19.28 -14.78
N ARG A 243 -3.06 20.56 -14.52
CA ARG A 243 -2.49 21.71 -15.24
C ARG A 243 -1.18 22.21 -14.61
N CYS A 244 -0.77 21.69 -13.46
CA CYS A 244 0.43 22.12 -12.75
C CYS A 244 1.66 21.31 -13.19
N ILE A 245 2.78 21.99 -13.46
CA ILE A 245 4.04 21.30 -13.82
C ILE A 245 4.56 20.40 -12.69
N ASP A 246 4.35 20.81 -11.43
CA ASP A 246 4.74 20.05 -10.24
C ASP A 246 4.11 18.66 -10.20
N PHE A 247 2.88 18.52 -10.72
CA PHE A 247 2.22 17.22 -10.82
C PHE A 247 3.01 16.27 -11.75
N TYR A 248 3.44 16.76 -12.92
CA TYR A 248 4.19 15.96 -13.89
C TYR A 248 5.61 15.65 -13.40
N LEU A 249 6.27 16.59 -12.72
CA LEU A 249 7.57 16.35 -12.09
C LEU A 249 7.48 15.27 -11.01
N LEU A 250 6.50 15.36 -10.11
CA LEU A 250 6.27 14.34 -9.08
C LEU A 250 5.88 12.99 -9.69
N TRP A 251 5.06 13.00 -10.74
CA TRP A 251 4.71 11.78 -11.47
C TRP A 251 5.94 11.12 -12.10
N LEU A 252 6.82 11.90 -12.76
CA LEU A 252 8.04 11.39 -13.39
C LEU A 252 9.00 10.79 -12.35
N VAL A 253 9.18 11.46 -11.22
CA VAL A 253 9.98 10.95 -10.10
C VAL A 253 9.40 9.63 -9.59
N MET A 254 8.09 9.55 -9.38
CA MET A 254 7.43 8.31 -8.96
C MET A 254 7.54 7.19 -10.01
N PHE A 255 7.41 7.53 -11.30
CA PHE A 255 7.56 6.59 -12.41
C PHE A 255 8.98 6.00 -12.45
N CYS A 256 10.02 6.82 -12.37
CA CYS A 256 11.40 6.36 -12.32
C CYS A 256 11.69 5.53 -11.06
N ASN A 257 11.05 5.85 -9.94
CA ASN A 257 11.25 5.15 -8.67
C ASN A 257 10.58 3.77 -8.64
N ILE A 258 9.38 3.63 -9.21
CA ILE A 258 8.59 2.40 -9.08
C ILE A 258 9.15 1.23 -9.92
N ILE A 259 9.82 1.52 -11.05
CA ILE A 259 10.42 0.51 -11.93
C ILE A 259 11.42 -0.39 -11.18
N PRO A 260 12.53 0.11 -10.61
CA PRO A 260 13.50 -0.75 -9.92
C PRO A 260 12.89 -1.46 -8.70
N ILE A 261 12.00 -0.79 -7.95
CA ILE A 261 11.34 -1.38 -6.78
C ILE A 261 10.48 -2.57 -7.20
N THR A 262 9.67 -2.42 -8.25
CA THR A 262 8.78 -3.50 -8.73
C THR A 262 9.58 -4.65 -9.34
N THR A 263 10.66 -4.37 -10.07
CA THR A 263 11.52 -5.43 -10.63
C THR A 263 12.15 -6.27 -9.51
N ILE A 264 12.73 -5.65 -8.49
CA ILE A 264 13.34 -6.37 -7.36
C ILE A 264 12.29 -7.18 -6.60
N THR A 265 11.16 -6.55 -6.24
CA THR A 265 10.14 -7.20 -5.40
C THR A 265 9.42 -8.35 -6.10
N SER A 266 9.24 -8.29 -7.42
CA SER A 266 8.54 -9.32 -8.19
C SER A 266 9.40 -10.51 -8.60
N THR A 267 10.71 -10.33 -8.78
CA THR A 267 11.58 -11.36 -9.38
C THR A 267 12.56 -12.03 -8.41
N TYR A 268 12.69 -11.55 -7.16
CA TYR A 268 13.75 -12.00 -6.25
C TYR A 268 13.83 -13.52 -6.09
N LYS A 269 12.67 -14.21 -5.95
CA LYS A 269 12.65 -15.65 -5.64
C LYS A 269 12.99 -16.47 -6.88
N GLN A 270 12.38 -16.14 -8.01
CA GLN A 270 12.67 -16.77 -9.30
C GLN A 270 14.14 -16.61 -9.69
N PHE A 271 14.72 -15.44 -9.44
CA PHE A 271 16.15 -15.21 -9.66
C PHE A 271 17.02 -15.99 -8.65
N GLY A 272 16.66 -15.94 -7.36
CA GLY A 272 17.38 -16.62 -6.30
C GLY A 272 17.45 -18.13 -6.48
N GLN A 273 16.35 -18.76 -6.93
CA GLN A 273 16.26 -20.21 -7.16
C GLN A 273 17.20 -20.71 -8.26
N LYS A 274 17.67 -19.84 -9.17
CA LYS A 274 18.67 -20.21 -10.18
C LYS A 274 20.03 -20.56 -9.56
N TYR A 275 20.37 -19.93 -8.45
CA TYR A 275 21.68 -20.08 -7.80
C TYR A 275 21.60 -20.78 -6.44
N ILE A 276 20.47 -20.68 -5.75
CA ILE A 276 20.27 -21.15 -4.38
C ILE A 276 19.04 -22.06 -4.33
N SER A 277 19.23 -23.33 -3.93
CA SER A 277 18.14 -24.31 -3.86
C SER A 277 17.41 -24.35 -2.51
N ASP A 278 17.83 -23.54 -1.53
CA ASP A 278 17.24 -23.47 -0.18
C ASP A 278 16.13 -22.42 -0.10
N ASP A 279 14.87 -22.88 -0.01
CA ASP A 279 13.69 -22.01 0.03
C ASP A 279 13.60 -21.23 1.35
N ARG A 280 13.99 -21.85 2.47
CA ARG A 280 13.99 -21.19 3.79
C ARG A 280 14.98 -20.03 3.81
N PHE A 281 16.16 -20.20 3.22
CA PHE A 281 17.13 -19.12 3.10
C PHE A 281 16.58 -17.94 2.29
N LEU A 282 16.00 -18.22 1.12
CA LEU A 282 15.39 -17.17 0.28
C LEU A 282 14.25 -16.44 1.00
N SER A 283 13.43 -17.18 1.76
CA SER A 283 12.38 -16.60 2.60
C SER A 283 12.97 -15.70 3.69
N ALA A 284 14.03 -16.13 4.37
CA ALA A 284 14.69 -15.36 5.42
C ALA A 284 15.30 -14.03 4.91
N VAL A 285 15.91 -14.04 3.72
CA VAL A 285 16.44 -12.81 3.07
C VAL A 285 15.34 -11.77 2.88
N VAL A 286 14.15 -12.22 2.45
CA VAL A 286 12.99 -11.34 2.26
C VAL A 286 12.48 -10.83 3.58
N THR A 287 12.36 -11.69 4.59
CA THR A 287 11.95 -11.31 5.94
C THR A 287 12.84 -10.19 6.50
N ILE A 288 14.16 -10.29 6.33
CA ILE A 288 15.12 -9.27 6.76
C ILE A 288 14.95 -7.99 5.93
N SER A 289 14.84 -8.10 4.60
CA SER A 289 14.61 -6.94 3.72
C SER A 289 13.32 -6.19 4.07
N SER A 290 12.24 -6.92 4.37
CA SER A 290 10.96 -6.37 4.82
C SER A 290 11.07 -5.66 6.17
N LEU A 291 11.92 -6.12 7.08
CA LEU A 291 12.18 -5.44 8.35
C LEU A 291 12.82 -4.07 8.13
N PHE A 292 13.84 -3.98 7.26
CA PHE A 292 14.44 -2.70 6.88
C PHE A 292 13.46 -1.80 6.13
N ASN A 293 12.62 -2.37 5.26
CA ASN A 293 11.57 -1.62 4.56
C ASN A 293 10.55 -1.01 5.54
N CYS A 294 10.14 -1.77 6.56
CA CYS A 294 9.26 -1.30 7.64
C CYS A 294 9.93 -0.17 8.44
N GLY A 295 11.15 -0.37 8.93
CA GLY A 295 11.87 0.64 9.71
C GLY A 295 12.13 1.92 8.92
N GLY A 296 12.51 1.78 7.64
CA GLY A 296 12.73 2.91 6.74
C GLY A 296 11.49 3.78 6.54
N ARG A 297 10.29 3.17 6.44
CA ARG A 297 9.01 3.91 6.30
C ARG A 297 8.72 4.79 7.51
N ILE A 298 8.95 4.28 8.72
CA ILE A 298 8.76 5.04 9.96
C ILE A 298 9.81 6.16 10.08
N MET A 299 11.07 5.83 9.78
CA MET A 299 12.18 6.78 9.80
C MET A 299 11.91 7.94 8.83
N TRP A 300 11.63 7.66 7.57
CA TRP A 300 11.36 8.69 6.56
C TRP A 300 10.07 9.47 6.83
N GLY A 301 9.04 8.84 7.38
CA GLY A 301 7.84 9.56 7.84
C GLY A 301 8.15 10.59 8.94
N SER A 302 9.01 10.22 9.89
CA SER A 302 9.48 11.11 10.97
C SER A 302 10.35 12.25 10.44
N VAL A 303 11.22 11.93 9.49
CA VAL A 303 12.10 12.89 8.80
C VAL A 303 11.25 13.89 8.01
N ALA A 304 10.26 13.42 7.25
CA ALA A 304 9.36 14.25 6.46
C ALA A 304 8.62 15.27 7.33
N ASP A 305 8.10 14.87 8.49
CA ASP A 305 7.48 15.82 9.43
C ASP A 305 8.48 16.91 9.84
N ARG A 306 9.71 16.54 10.23
CA ARG A 306 10.73 17.52 10.67
C ARG A 306 11.14 18.51 9.59
N PHE A 307 11.31 18.07 8.34
CA PHE A 307 11.72 18.94 7.24
C PHE A 307 10.57 19.78 6.68
N SER A 308 9.37 19.19 6.57
CA SER A 308 8.20 19.89 6.02
C SER A 308 7.79 21.07 6.91
N PHE A 309 7.77 20.92 8.24
CA PHE A 309 7.51 22.04 9.15
C PHE A 309 8.58 23.14 9.09
N LYS A 310 9.84 22.82 8.78
CA LYS A 310 10.89 23.85 8.65
C LYS A 310 10.72 24.67 7.38
N LEU A 311 10.41 24.03 6.25
CA LEU A 311 10.15 24.71 4.99
C LEU A 311 8.89 25.59 5.07
N THR A 312 7.79 25.09 5.67
CA THR A 312 6.58 25.91 5.87
C THR A 312 6.84 27.07 6.83
N LYS A 313 7.58 26.88 7.93
CA LYS A 313 7.95 27.98 8.84
C LYS A 313 8.80 29.06 8.17
N ILE A 314 9.72 28.67 7.28
CA ILE A 314 10.55 29.59 6.50
C ILE A 314 9.69 30.35 5.47
N ALA A 315 8.76 29.68 4.79
CA ALA A 315 7.85 30.33 3.84
C ALA A 315 6.82 31.27 4.51
N THR A 316 6.41 30.98 5.76
CA THR A 316 5.49 31.84 6.52
C THR A 316 6.17 32.96 7.30
N LYS A 317 7.51 32.99 7.36
CA LYS A 317 8.19 34.20 7.85
C LYS A 317 7.96 35.30 6.82
N PRO A 318 7.30 36.41 7.15
CA PRO A 318 7.30 37.56 6.25
C PRO A 318 8.77 37.90 5.97
N PRO A 319 9.13 38.24 4.71
CA PRO A 319 10.50 38.66 4.43
C PRO A 319 10.81 39.82 5.38
N GLU A 320 11.81 39.63 6.23
CA GLU A 320 12.46 40.72 6.97
C GLU A 320 13.21 41.57 5.94
N ALA A 321 12.44 42.28 5.11
CA ALA A 321 12.96 43.30 4.24
C ALA A 321 13.34 44.50 5.12
N PRO A 322 14.51 45.12 4.90
CA PRO A 322 14.87 46.37 5.54
C PRO A 322 13.75 47.40 5.35
N LYS A 323 13.49 48.20 6.40
CA LYS A 323 12.34 49.12 6.53
C LYS A 323 12.12 50.08 5.34
N GLU A 324 13.06 50.24 4.43
CA GLU A 324 12.98 51.14 3.27
C GLU A 324 12.18 50.60 2.07
N ARG A 325 11.87 49.29 1.99
CA ARG A 325 11.04 48.75 0.87
C ARG A 325 9.53 48.65 1.16
N LYS A 326 9.05 49.10 2.32
CA LYS A 326 7.60 49.09 2.62
C LYS A 326 6.80 50.14 1.84
N THR A 327 7.43 51.23 1.42
CA THR A 327 6.73 52.31 0.70
C THR A 327 6.46 51.96 -0.76
N ILE A 328 7.33 51.16 -1.40
CA ILE A 328 7.18 50.77 -2.82
C ILE A 328 6.09 49.70 -3.00
N TRP A 329 5.92 48.80 -2.02
CA TRP A 329 4.94 47.71 -2.10
C TRP A 329 3.49 48.17 -1.92
N LEU A 330 3.26 49.18 -1.07
CA LEU A 330 1.91 49.76 -0.88
C LEU A 330 1.50 50.66 -2.06
N PHE A 331 2.46 51.28 -2.75
CA PHE A 331 2.17 52.13 -3.91
C PHE A 331 1.71 51.34 -5.14
N ASN A 332 2.31 50.16 -5.40
CA ASN A 332 1.93 49.31 -6.53
C ASN A 332 0.58 48.58 -6.37
N ILE A 333 0.10 48.38 -5.14
CA ILE A 333 -1.23 47.78 -4.91
C ILE A 333 -2.36 48.80 -5.11
N GLN A 334 -2.11 50.10 -4.81
CA GLN A 334 -3.12 51.13 -5.03
C GLN A 334 -3.28 51.55 -6.50
N GLN A 335 -2.25 51.41 -7.34
CA GLN A 335 -2.41 51.67 -8.79
C GLN A 335 -3.18 50.56 -9.51
N ASN A 336 -2.96 49.28 -9.18
CA ASN A 336 -3.65 48.17 -9.86
C ASN A 336 -5.14 48.01 -9.47
N LEU A 337 -5.63 48.72 -8.46
CA LEU A 337 -7.04 48.74 -8.07
C LEU A 337 -7.83 49.92 -8.66
N ARG A 338 -7.20 50.79 -9.47
CA ARG A 338 -7.86 51.90 -10.16
C ARG A 338 -8.12 51.66 -11.66
N GLU A 339 -7.60 50.57 -12.24
CA GLU A 339 -7.72 50.31 -13.68
C GLU A 339 -8.37 48.96 -14.04
N SER A 340 -9.19 48.38 -13.15
CA SER A 340 -10.01 47.20 -13.46
C SER A 340 -11.45 47.34 -12.99
#